data_AF-A0AA38QA44-F1
#
_entry.id   AF-A0AA38QA44-F1
#
_cell.length_a   1.000
_cell.length_b   1.000
_cell.length_c   1.000
_cell.angle_alpha   90.00
_cell.angle_beta   90.00
_cell.angle_gamma   90.00
#
_symmetry.space_group_name_H-M   'P 1'
#
loop_
_entity.id
_entity.type
_entity.pdbx_description
1 polymer ?
#
loop_
_entity_poly.entity_id
_entity_poly.type
_entity_poly.pdbx_seq_one_letter_code
_entity_poly.pdbx_strand_id
1 'polypeptide(L)'
;LLGLTVTSPQGATWSVAPVLSGLTAAEGGFETGLGWFGVNWTLTDDNATFTLMTDTPSKTDGSVTLPSAGDISVDGEGTTANGTQLSLDGGSHQIGLYAPRCLLLYRNIVAILHAGLALQMTRNSHLYSPKALLLRTTTVRTTIQGAVNRGVSEGGSDNDNGGVSEDDGGQLNGGDDYIDEGDNFHDDGSGGDE
;
A
#
# COMPACT_ATOMS: atom_id res chain seq x y z
N LEU A 1 -12.41 9.26 -3.94
CA LEU A 1 -11.08 9.88 -3.77
C LEU A 1 -10.59 9.69 -2.34
N LEU A 2 -11.36 10.07 -1.31
CA LEU A 2 -11.00 9.81 0.10
C LEU A 2 -10.77 8.33 0.42
N GLY A 3 -11.66 7.45 -0.09
CA GLY A 3 -11.51 6.00 0.05
C GLY A 3 -12.16 5.40 1.28
N LEU A 4 -12.87 6.18 2.10
CA LEU A 4 -13.58 5.69 3.29
C LEU A 4 -14.87 4.96 2.90
N THR A 5 -15.11 3.79 3.51
CA THR A 5 -16.33 2.99 3.32
C THR A 5 -16.66 2.23 4.60
N VAL A 6 -17.92 2.30 5.06
CA VAL A 6 -18.44 1.39 6.09
C VAL A 6 -18.83 0.07 5.44
N THR A 7 -18.41 -1.04 6.04
CA THR A 7 -18.50 -2.38 5.43
C THR A 7 -19.48 -3.31 6.13
N SER A 8 -20.05 -2.92 7.28
CA SER A 8 -21.07 -3.68 7.99
C SER A 8 -22.11 -2.77 8.66
N PRO A 9 -23.27 -3.32 9.13
CA PRO A 9 -24.34 -2.54 9.71
C PRO A 9 -23.87 -1.63 10.84
N GLN A 10 -24.46 -0.42 10.88
CA GLN A 10 -24.18 0.63 11.87
C GLN A 10 -22.73 1.15 11.90
N GLY A 11 -21.84 0.66 11.04
CA GLY A 11 -20.43 1.06 11.05
C GLY A 11 -19.55 0.22 11.96
N ALA A 12 -19.98 -0.97 12.39
CA ALA A 12 -19.16 -1.84 13.22
C ALA A 12 -17.81 -2.19 12.56
N THR A 13 -17.78 -2.25 11.22
CA THR A 13 -16.56 -2.38 10.44
C THR A 13 -16.46 -1.33 9.36
N TRP A 14 -15.22 -0.94 9.04
CA TRP A 14 -14.91 0.08 8.06
C TRP A 14 -13.64 -0.23 7.27
N SER A 15 -13.45 0.49 6.17
CA SER A 15 -12.27 0.39 5.34
C SER A 15 -11.88 1.75 4.76
N VAL A 16 -10.58 1.94 4.54
CA VAL A 16 -10.02 3.13 3.89
C VAL A 16 -9.06 2.69 2.78
N ALA A 17 -9.36 3.07 1.55
CA ALA A 17 -8.52 2.83 0.37
C ALA A 17 -8.37 4.12 -0.44
N PRO A 18 -7.39 4.99 -0.10
CA PRO A 18 -7.19 6.28 -0.75
C PRO A 18 -6.96 6.15 -2.25
N VAL A 19 -7.59 7.01 -3.03
CA VAL A 19 -7.38 7.10 -4.48
C VAL A 19 -6.81 8.47 -4.81
N LEU A 20 -5.49 8.53 -5.02
CA LEU A 20 -4.75 9.77 -5.17
C LEU A 20 -5.20 10.59 -6.39
N SER A 21 -5.29 9.97 -7.58
CA SER A 21 -5.72 10.64 -8.82
C SER A 21 -5.04 12.00 -9.10
N GLY A 22 -3.78 12.16 -8.69
CA GLY A 22 -3.02 13.41 -8.83
C GLY A 22 -3.26 14.47 -7.75
N LEU A 23 -4.09 14.16 -6.74
CA LEU A 23 -4.28 15.01 -5.56
C LEU A 23 -3.16 14.79 -4.53
N THR A 24 -2.78 15.87 -3.85
CA THR A 24 -1.82 15.85 -2.74
C THR A 24 -2.49 15.80 -1.37
N ALA A 25 -3.82 15.95 -1.30
CA ALA A 25 -4.58 15.80 -0.07
C ALA A 25 -6.05 15.48 -0.36
N ALA A 26 -6.69 14.80 0.58
CA ALA A 26 -8.15 14.77 0.68
C ALA A 26 -8.58 14.54 2.12
N GLU A 27 -9.72 15.12 2.48
CA GLU A 27 -10.35 14.94 3.77
C GLU A 27 -11.86 14.73 3.62
N GLY A 28 -12.46 14.12 4.62
CA GLY A 28 -13.90 14.01 4.74
C GLY A 28 -14.31 12.93 5.72
N GLY A 29 -15.60 12.65 5.75
CA GLY A 29 -16.16 11.66 6.65
C GLY A 29 -17.68 11.61 6.58
N PHE A 30 -18.26 10.76 7.39
CA PHE A 30 -19.69 10.70 7.63
C PHE A 30 -19.99 10.21 9.04
N GLU A 31 -21.20 10.52 9.51
CA GLU A 31 -21.69 10.10 10.81
C GLU A 31 -22.62 8.89 10.67
N THR A 32 -22.54 7.98 11.63
CA THR A 32 -23.40 6.80 11.76
C THR A 32 -24.06 6.80 13.13
N GLY A 33 -24.91 5.80 13.41
CA GLY A 33 -25.45 5.60 14.76
C GLY A 33 -24.38 5.31 15.83
N LEU A 34 -23.17 4.88 15.44
CA LEU A 34 -22.05 4.65 16.36
C LEU A 34 -21.16 5.89 16.56
N GLY A 35 -21.32 6.94 15.73
CA GLY A 35 -20.54 8.17 15.78
C GLY A 35 -19.88 8.53 14.46
N TRP A 36 -18.91 9.45 14.55
CA TRP A 36 -18.18 10.04 13.42
C TRP A 36 -17.09 9.11 12.86
N PHE A 37 -17.03 9.00 11.53
CA PHE A 37 -15.96 8.33 10.78
C PHE A 37 -15.28 9.36 9.88
N GLY A 38 -14.11 9.82 10.28
CA GLY A 38 -13.30 10.80 9.56
C GLY A 38 -12.01 10.20 9.01
N VAL A 39 -11.62 10.67 7.83
CA VAL A 39 -10.31 10.41 7.24
C VAL A 39 -9.73 11.70 6.69
N ASN A 40 -8.43 11.88 6.86
CA ASN A 40 -7.65 12.90 6.20
C ASN A 40 -6.35 12.28 5.74
N TRP A 41 -5.93 12.52 4.51
CA TRP A 41 -4.59 12.16 4.09
C TRP A 41 -3.92 13.28 3.30
N THR A 42 -2.59 13.27 3.36
CA THR A 42 -1.70 14.16 2.60
C THR A 42 -0.56 13.36 1.97
N LEU A 43 -0.07 13.86 0.84
CA LEU A 43 1.07 13.35 0.10
C LEU A 43 2.01 14.53 -0.16
N THR A 44 3.29 14.38 0.19
CA THR A 44 4.29 15.42 -0.08
C THR A 44 4.49 15.63 -1.57
N ASP A 45 4.86 16.85 -1.98
CA ASP A 45 5.04 17.22 -3.41
C ASP A 45 6.06 16.34 -4.14
N ASP A 46 7.01 15.76 -3.40
CA ASP A 46 8.03 14.85 -3.93
C ASP A 46 7.58 13.38 -3.96
N ASN A 47 6.33 13.10 -3.56
CA ASN A 47 5.70 11.79 -3.41
C ASN A 47 6.45 10.82 -2.48
N ALA A 48 7.28 11.35 -1.57
CA ALA A 48 8.10 10.52 -0.68
C ALA A 48 7.38 10.10 0.59
N THR A 49 6.43 10.90 1.07
CA THR A 49 5.73 10.66 2.33
C THR A 49 4.23 10.80 2.12
N PHE A 50 3.51 9.74 2.47
CA PHE A 50 2.06 9.72 2.55
C PHE A 50 1.65 9.60 4.02
N THR A 51 0.84 10.53 4.50
CA THR A 51 0.33 10.53 5.87
C THR A 51 -1.18 10.42 5.82
N LEU A 52 -1.74 9.47 6.56
CA LEU A 52 -3.17 9.24 6.68
C LEU A 52 -3.56 9.27 8.15
N MET A 53 -4.62 10.01 8.47
CA MET A 53 -5.25 10.07 9.77
C MET A 53 -6.65 9.49 9.67
N THR A 54 -6.99 8.63 10.62
CA THR A 54 -8.36 8.15 10.83
C THR A 54 -8.86 8.67 12.16
N ASP A 55 -10.15 8.96 12.24
CA ASP A 55 -10.86 9.22 13.50
C ASP A 55 -12.20 8.48 13.44
N THR A 56 -12.30 7.41 14.21
CA THR A 56 -13.45 6.48 14.16
C THR A 56 -13.91 6.15 15.58
N PRO A 57 -15.17 5.73 15.77
CA PRO A 57 -15.66 5.40 17.10
C PRO A 57 -14.90 4.21 17.68
N SER A 58 -14.65 4.25 18.98
CA SER A 58 -14.09 3.11 19.71
C SER A 58 -14.95 1.86 19.52
N LYS A 59 -14.33 0.68 19.55
CA LYS A 59 -15.00 -0.63 19.38
C LYS A 59 -15.60 -0.85 17.99
N THR A 60 -14.99 -0.25 16.99
CA THR A 60 -15.18 -0.61 15.58
C THR A 60 -13.90 -1.27 15.08
N ASP A 61 -13.95 -1.97 13.95
CA ASP A 61 -12.78 -2.62 13.36
C ASP A 61 -12.57 -2.15 11.92
N GLY A 62 -11.34 -1.76 11.61
CA GLY A 62 -10.96 -1.10 10.38
C GLY A 62 -9.92 -1.84 9.58
N SER A 63 -9.94 -1.63 8.27
CA SER A 63 -8.80 -1.96 7.40
C SER A 63 -8.36 -0.76 6.56
N VAL A 64 -7.06 -0.54 6.46
CA VAL A 64 -6.47 0.52 5.63
C VAL A 64 -5.66 -0.14 4.53
N THR A 65 -5.96 0.18 3.27
CA THR A 65 -5.16 -0.23 2.10
C THR A 65 -4.38 0.97 1.61
N LEU A 66 -3.07 0.91 1.75
CA LEU A 66 -2.15 1.96 1.34
C LEU A 66 -1.96 2.00 -0.18
N PRO A 67 -1.72 3.20 -0.77
CA PRO A 67 -1.63 3.37 -2.21
C PRO A 67 -0.35 2.76 -2.83
N SER A 68 0.66 2.44 -2.03
CA SER A 68 1.90 1.79 -2.48
C SER A 68 2.61 1.06 -1.33
N ALA A 69 3.59 0.21 -1.68
CA ALA A 69 4.50 -0.39 -0.71
C ALA A 69 5.56 0.62 -0.22
N GLY A 70 6.06 0.41 1.00
CA GLY A 70 7.07 1.26 1.61
C GLY A 70 7.29 0.92 3.08
N ASP A 71 8.07 1.74 3.78
CA ASP A 71 8.23 1.65 5.23
C ASP A 71 6.98 2.24 5.88
N ILE A 72 6.36 1.52 6.82
CA ILE A 72 5.09 1.92 7.42
C ILE A 72 5.29 2.20 8.91
N SER A 73 4.63 3.25 9.40
CA SER A 73 4.49 3.53 10.83
C SER A 73 3.02 3.74 11.18
N VAL A 74 2.61 3.23 12.32
CA VAL A 74 1.30 3.48 12.94
C VAL A 74 1.55 4.11 14.29
N ASP A 75 0.99 5.29 14.52
CA ASP A 75 1.12 6.07 15.75
C ASP A 75 2.57 6.33 16.20
N GLY A 76 3.47 6.46 15.22
CA GLY A 76 4.90 6.69 15.43
C GLY A 76 5.73 5.42 15.61
N GLU A 77 5.10 4.26 15.77
CA GLU A 77 5.77 2.97 15.87
C GLU A 77 5.94 2.34 14.48
N GLY A 78 7.14 1.83 14.20
CA GLY A 78 7.42 1.15 12.94
C GLY A 78 6.71 -0.20 12.88
N THR A 79 6.06 -0.52 11.77
CA THR A 79 5.39 -1.81 11.58
C THR A 79 5.78 -2.47 10.27
N THR A 80 5.82 -3.80 10.29
CA THR A 80 5.93 -4.60 9.07
C THR A 80 4.53 -5.05 8.69
N ALA A 81 3.94 -4.39 7.70
CA ALA A 81 2.66 -4.85 7.15
C ALA A 81 2.92 -5.98 6.13
N ASN A 82 2.01 -6.95 6.06
CA ASN A 82 1.97 -7.91 4.96
C ASN A 82 1.47 -7.19 3.70
N GLY A 83 2.38 -6.50 3.01
CA GLY A 83 2.05 -5.70 1.82
C GLY A 83 1.52 -4.32 2.17
N THR A 84 0.41 -3.91 1.55
CA THR A 84 -0.16 -2.56 1.69
C THR A 84 -1.36 -2.48 2.63
N GLN A 85 -1.77 -3.59 3.24
CA GLN A 85 -2.97 -3.64 4.08
C GLN A 85 -2.63 -3.65 5.57
N LEU A 86 -3.36 -2.85 6.35
CA LEU A 86 -3.28 -2.74 7.80
C LEU A 86 -4.65 -3.04 8.41
N SER A 87 -4.68 -3.77 9.51
CA SER A 87 -5.87 -3.87 10.37
C SER A 87 -5.70 -2.91 11.54
N LEU A 88 -6.74 -2.15 11.85
CA LEU A 88 -6.76 -1.15 12.91
C LEU A 88 -8.02 -1.33 13.76
N ASP A 89 -7.89 -1.15 15.05
CA ASP A 89 -9.06 -0.96 15.90
C ASP A 89 -9.67 0.42 15.66
N GLY A 90 -10.88 0.63 16.17
CA GLY A 90 -11.56 1.91 16.17
C GLY A 90 -10.90 2.90 17.12
N GLY A 91 -10.82 4.15 16.71
CA GLY A 91 -10.14 5.22 17.40
C GLY A 91 -9.46 6.19 16.44
N SER A 92 -8.58 7.02 17.00
CA SER A 92 -7.77 7.96 16.22
C SER A 92 -6.38 7.36 15.97
N HIS A 93 -5.99 7.25 14.70
CA HIS A 93 -4.69 6.71 14.31
C HIS A 93 -4.01 7.62 13.29
N GLN A 94 -2.68 7.70 13.37
CA GLN A 94 -1.84 8.32 12.37
C GLN A 94 -0.96 7.27 11.69
N ILE A 95 -1.15 7.09 10.39
CA ILE A 95 -0.41 6.15 9.56
C ILE A 95 0.54 6.94 8.66
N GLY A 96 1.84 6.63 8.75
CA GLY A 96 2.88 7.14 7.86
C GLY A 96 3.34 6.05 6.91
N LEU A 97 3.39 6.37 5.62
CA LEU A 97 4.00 5.54 4.58
C LEU A 97 5.15 6.34 3.97
N TYR A 98 6.36 5.77 4.06
CA TYR A 98 7.59 6.39 3.59
C TYR A 98 8.15 5.61 2.42
N ALA A 99 8.60 6.32 1.40
CA ALA A 99 9.30 5.72 0.27
C ALA A 99 10.51 4.91 0.78
N PRO A 100 10.77 3.73 0.20
CA PRO A 100 11.88 2.88 0.64
C PRO A 100 13.19 3.66 0.55
N ARG A 101 14.01 3.57 1.60
CA ARG A 101 15.23 4.38 1.77
C ARG A 101 16.21 4.29 0.59
N CYS A 102 16.16 3.22 -0.21
CA CYS A 102 16.96 3.05 -1.42
C CYS A 102 16.61 4.09 -2.51
N LEU A 103 15.34 4.48 -2.63
CA LEU A 103 14.86 5.40 -3.66
C LEU A 103 15.33 6.85 -3.40
N LEU A 104 15.41 7.25 -2.13
CA LEU A 104 15.81 8.60 -1.71
C LEU A 104 17.31 8.86 -1.94
N LEU A 105 18.17 7.87 -1.68
CA LEU A 105 19.60 7.97 -1.95
C LEU A 105 19.88 8.14 -3.45
N TYR A 106 19.14 7.42 -4.29
CA TYR A 106 19.29 7.51 -5.74
C TYR A 106 18.89 8.90 -6.28
N ARG A 107 17.79 9.48 -5.82
CA ARG A 107 17.36 10.84 -6.23
C ARG A 107 18.41 11.91 -5.90
N ASN A 108 18.99 11.84 -4.70
CA ASN A 108 20.02 12.79 -4.27
C ASN A 108 21.31 12.65 -5.09
N ILE A 109 21.76 11.42 -5.35
CA ILE A 109 22.95 11.18 -6.18
C ILE A 109 22.72 11.68 -7.62
N VAL A 110 21.55 11.42 -8.20
CA VAL A 110 21.21 11.88 -9.55
C VAL A 110 21.13 13.40 -9.64
N ALA A 111 20.56 14.09 -8.64
CA ALA A 111 20.53 15.55 -8.60
C ALA A 111 21.94 16.16 -8.54
N ILE A 112 22.84 15.57 -7.74
CA ILE A 112 24.24 15.98 -7.65
C ILE A 112 24.96 15.78 -8.99
N LEU A 113 24.73 14.66 -9.67
CA LEU A 113 25.31 14.40 -11.00
C LEU A 113 24.82 15.41 -12.04
N HIS A 114 23.53 15.75 -12.05
CA HIS A 114 22.99 16.76 -12.97
C HIS A 114 23.57 18.16 -12.70
N ALA A 115 23.65 18.57 -11.43
CA ALA A 115 24.22 19.86 -11.06
C ALA A 115 25.72 19.92 -11.42
N GLY A 116 26.47 18.86 -11.15
CA GLY A 116 27.88 18.75 -11.51
C GLY A 116 28.10 18.84 -13.02
N LEU A 117 27.27 18.15 -13.81
CA LEU A 117 27.35 18.20 -15.27
C LEU A 117 27.00 19.58 -15.83
N ALA A 118 25.95 20.23 -15.31
CA ALA A 118 25.57 21.58 -15.69
C ALA A 118 26.69 22.61 -15.40
N LEU A 119 27.35 22.49 -14.25
CA LEU A 119 28.52 23.29 -13.89
C LEU A 119 29.70 23.04 -14.83
N GLN A 120 30.00 21.78 -15.14
CA GLN A 120 31.09 21.42 -16.07
C GLN A 120 30.83 21.94 -17.49
N MET A 121 29.58 21.88 -17.95
CA MET A 121 29.16 22.41 -19.25
C MET A 121 29.23 23.94 -19.28
N THR A 122 28.86 24.63 -18.19
CA THR A 122 28.95 26.09 -18.09
C THR A 122 30.40 26.57 -18.10
N ARG A 123 31.29 25.91 -17.33
CA ARG A 123 32.73 26.22 -17.29
C ARG A 123 33.42 26.02 -18.64
N ASN A 124 33.02 25.01 -19.40
CA ASN A 124 33.61 24.72 -20.71
C ASN A 124 32.86 25.35 -21.88
N SER A 125 31.92 26.27 -21.63
CA SER A 125 31.08 26.89 -22.67
C SER A 125 31.90 27.61 -23.75
N HIS A 126 33.10 28.09 -23.42
CA HIS A 126 34.04 28.70 -24.39
C HIS A 126 34.67 27.68 -25.36
N LEU A 127 34.63 26.38 -25.05
CA LEU A 127 35.22 25.31 -25.85
C LEU A 127 34.22 24.62 -26.79
N TYR A 128 32.93 24.96 -26.70
CA TYR A 128 31.87 24.30 -27.48
C TYR A 128 30.92 25.30 -28.14
N SER A 129 30.55 25.04 -29.39
CA SER A 129 29.49 25.78 -30.07
C SER A 129 28.14 25.58 -29.36
N PRO A 130 27.26 26.61 -29.25
CA PRO A 130 25.97 26.51 -28.57
C PRO A 130 25.10 25.33 -29.03
N LYS A 131 25.18 24.96 -30.32
CA LYS A 131 24.46 23.81 -30.89
C LYS A 131 24.94 22.46 -30.35
N ALA A 132 26.24 22.32 -30.08
CA ALA A 132 26.83 21.10 -29.53
C ALA A 132 26.53 20.92 -28.04
N LEU A 133 26.35 22.02 -27.32
CA LEU A 133 25.97 22.01 -25.90
C LEU A 133 24.53 21.48 -25.74
N LEU A 134 23.59 22.00 -26.54
CA LEU A 134 22.17 21.63 -26.50
C LEU A 134 21.93 20.13 -26.82
N LEU A 135 22.69 19.57 -27.76
CA LEU A 135 22.56 18.18 -28.17
C LEU A 135 23.03 17.20 -27.07
N ARG A 136 24.07 17.58 -26.32
CA ARG A 136 24.63 16.74 -25.24
C ARG A 136 23.75 16.73 -24.00
N THR A 137 23.20 17.88 -23.60
CA THR A 137 22.30 17.95 -22.43
C THR A 137 21.02 17.12 -22.65
N THR A 138 20.46 17.16 -23.86
CA THR A 138 19.28 16.36 -24.22
C THR A 138 19.60 14.86 -24.22
N THR A 139 20.72 14.43 -24.80
CA THR A 139 21.12 13.01 -24.86
C THR A 139 21.33 12.40 -23.47
N VAL A 140 21.96 13.15 -22.55
CA VAL A 140 22.14 12.70 -21.17
C VAL A 140 20.79 12.58 -20.46
N ARG A 141 19.88 13.55 -20.64
CA ARG A 141 18.53 13.50 -20.07
C ARG A 141 17.73 12.28 -20.55
N THR A 142 17.77 11.98 -21.84
CA THR A 142 17.03 10.82 -22.41
C THR A 142 17.62 9.48 -21.98
N THR A 143 18.94 9.38 -21.86
CA THR A 143 19.62 8.14 -21.44
C THR A 143 19.32 7.83 -19.97
N ILE A 144 19.33 8.86 -19.10
CA ILE A 144 19.00 8.70 -17.69
C ILE A 144 17.51 8.35 -17.53
N GLN A 145 16.61 9.03 -18.24
CA GLN A 145 15.17 8.72 -18.18
C GLN A 145 14.86 7.29 -18.69
N GLY A 146 15.55 6.83 -19.73
CA GLY A 146 15.41 5.47 -20.26
C GLY A 146 16.02 4.38 -19.38
N ALA A 147 16.97 4.71 -18.50
CA ALA A 147 17.47 3.81 -17.46
C ALA A 147 16.50 3.75 -16.25
N VAL A 148 15.92 4.89 -15.87
CA VAL A 148 14.89 5.00 -14.82
C VAL A 148 13.67 4.12 -15.13
N ASN A 149 13.18 4.14 -16.37
CA ASN A 149 12.00 3.35 -16.75
C ASN A 149 12.28 1.84 -16.84
N ARG A 150 13.54 1.42 -17.06
CA ARG A 150 13.93 -0.01 -17.14
C ARG A 150 14.21 -0.64 -15.77
N GLY A 151 14.73 0.13 -14.82
CA GLY A 151 14.92 -0.36 -13.44
C GLY A 151 13.61 -0.64 -12.69
N VAL A 152 12.48 -0.13 -13.17
CA VAL A 152 11.14 -0.41 -12.61
C VAL A 152 10.53 -1.70 -13.17
N SER A 153 10.99 -2.19 -14.33
CA SER A 153 10.43 -3.39 -14.98
C SER A 153 11.14 -4.71 -14.65
N GLU A 154 12.32 -4.68 -14.03
CA GLU A 154 13.11 -5.89 -13.71
C GLU A 154 12.89 -6.41 -12.26
N GLY A 155 11.90 -5.87 -11.54
CA GLY A 155 11.44 -6.42 -10.26
C GLY A 155 10.40 -7.54 -10.39
N GLY A 156 10.30 -8.18 -11.56
CA GLY A 156 9.47 -9.36 -11.78
C GLY A 156 10.12 -10.57 -11.12
N SER A 157 9.42 -11.16 -10.15
CA SER A 157 9.84 -12.37 -9.45
C SER A 157 10.02 -13.54 -10.42
N ASP A 158 11.26 -13.93 -10.66
CA ASP A 158 11.58 -15.27 -11.16
C ASP A 158 11.30 -16.28 -10.04
N ASN A 159 10.05 -16.75 -9.95
CA ASN A 159 9.72 -17.95 -9.21
C ASN A 159 10.09 -19.15 -10.08
N ASP A 160 11.37 -19.51 -10.06
CA ASP A 160 11.85 -20.81 -10.51
C ASP A 160 11.30 -21.89 -9.56
N ASN A 161 10.12 -22.41 -9.91
CA ASN A 161 9.56 -23.60 -9.29
C ASN A 161 10.29 -24.82 -9.87
N GLY A 162 11.44 -25.14 -9.29
CA GLY A 162 12.20 -26.34 -9.56
C GLY A 162 11.36 -27.57 -9.23
N GLY A 163 10.94 -28.28 -10.28
CA GLY A 163 10.35 -29.60 -10.17
C GLY A 163 11.35 -30.61 -9.61
N VAL A 164 10.89 -31.40 -8.64
CA VAL A 164 11.40 -32.75 -8.41
C VAL A 164 10.22 -33.69 -8.56
N SER A 165 10.33 -34.53 -9.59
CA SER A 165 9.40 -35.57 -10.00
C SER A 165 9.48 -36.79 -9.09
N GLU A 166 8.30 -37.40 -8.93
CA GLU A 166 8.02 -38.85 -8.90
C GLU A 166 8.65 -39.68 -7.79
N ASP A 167 7.80 -40.19 -6.88
CA ASP A 167 7.82 -41.62 -6.62
C ASP A 167 6.40 -42.17 -6.48
N ASP A 168 6.21 -43.30 -7.16
CA ASP A 168 4.96 -43.96 -7.53
C ASP A 168 4.43 -44.86 -6.41
N GLY A 169 3.10 -45.05 -6.42
CA GLY A 169 2.53 -46.38 -6.22
C GLY A 169 1.79 -46.65 -4.91
N GLY A 170 0.47 -46.75 -5.00
CA GLY A 170 -0.33 -47.43 -3.98
C GLY A 170 -1.83 -47.16 -4.02
N GLN A 171 -2.52 -47.60 -5.08
CA GLN A 171 -3.96 -47.80 -5.05
C GLN A 171 -4.35 -48.80 -3.95
N LEU A 172 -5.54 -48.65 -3.35
CA LEU A 172 -6.72 -49.51 -3.56
C LEU A 172 -7.81 -49.28 -2.49
N ASN A 173 -8.99 -48.89 -3.00
CA ASN A 173 -10.33 -49.41 -2.71
C ASN A 173 -10.95 -49.46 -1.29
N GLY A 174 -12.22 -49.03 -1.29
CA GLY A 174 -13.30 -49.53 -0.43
C GLY A 174 -13.34 -48.83 0.90
N GLY A 175 -14.44 -48.24 1.36
CA GLY A 175 -15.85 -48.41 1.05
C GLY A 175 -16.57 -47.89 2.29
N ASP A 176 -17.81 -47.41 2.11
CA ASP A 176 -18.90 -47.41 3.11
C ASP A 176 -18.59 -46.67 4.44
N ASP A 177 -19.34 -45.68 4.90
CA ASP A 177 -20.73 -45.86 5.30
C ASP A 177 -21.35 -44.52 5.70
N TYR A 178 -22.65 -44.41 5.45
CA TYR A 178 -23.55 -43.41 6.01
C TYR A 178 -23.66 -43.59 7.52
N ILE A 179 -23.56 -42.52 8.33
CA ILE A 179 -24.42 -42.31 9.50
C ILE A 179 -24.79 -40.82 9.59
N ASP A 180 -26.06 -40.60 9.29
CA ASP A 180 -26.94 -39.49 9.64
C ASP A 180 -27.31 -39.56 11.14
N GLU A 181 -27.93 -38.49 11.64
CA GLU A 181 -28.57 -38.33 12.95
C GLU A 181 -27.76 -37.63 14.04
N GLY A 182 -28.23 -36.44 14.40
CA GLY A 182 -27.79 -35.72 15.58
C GLY A 182 -28.56 -34.45 15.89
N ASP A 183 -29.86 -34.41 15.55
CA ASP A 183 -30.79 -33.35 15.97
C ASP A 183 -30.92 -33.41 17.50
N ASN A 184 -30.50 -32.37 18.20
CA ASN A 184 -30.83 -32.22 19.62
C ASN A 184 -31.52 -30.89 19.86
N PHE A 185 -32.80 -30.87 19.50
CA PHE A 185 -33.78 -29.93 20.00
C PHE A 185 -34.02 -30.24 21.48
N HIS A 186 -33.72 -29.30 22.37
CA HIS A 186 -34.22 -29.30 23.74
C HIS A 186 -35.16 -28.12 23.88
N ASP A 187 -36.46 -28.42 23.83
CA ASP A 187 -37.57 -27.54 24.17
C ASP A 187 -38.26 -28.16 25.37
N ASP A 188 -38.16 -27.51 26.53
CA ASP A 188 -39.00 -27.78 27.69
C ASP A 188 -39.51 -26.47 28.31
N GLY A 189 -40.63 -26.01 27.77
CA GLY A 189 -41.85 -26.01 28.59
C GLY A 189 -41.98 -24.91 29.64
N SER A 190 -42.72 -23.88 29.25
CA SER A 190 -43.97 -23.41 29.89
C SER A 190 -44.25 -23.72 31.38
N GLY A 191 -44.57 -22.65 32.11
CA GLY A 191 -45.40 -22.61 33.31
C GLY A 191 -45.08 -21.32 34.07
N GLY A 192 -45.96 -20.36 34.31
CA GLY A 192 -47.41 -20.36 34.50
C GLY A 192 -47.67 -19.46 35.72
N ASP A 193 -48.69 -18.60 35.64
CA ASP A 193 -49.48 -18.04 36.76
C ASP A 193 -48.70 -17.12 37.75
N GLU A 194 -49.07 -15.89 38.13
CA GLU A 194 -50.28 -15.05 38.21
C GLU A 194 -49.87 -13.56 38.20
#